data_AF-A0A3C0S5R2-F1
#
_entry.id   AF-A0A3C0S5R2-F1
#
_cell.length_a   1.000
_cell.length_b   1.000
_cell.length_c   1.000
_cell.angle_alpha   90.00
_cell.angle_beta   90.00
_cell.angle_gamma   90.00
#
_symmetry.space_group_name_H-M   'P 1'
#
loop_
_entity.id
_entity.type
_entity.pdbx_description
1 polymer ?
#
loop_
_entity_poly.entity_id
_entity_poly.type
_entity_poly.pdbx_seq_one_letter_code
_entity_poly.pdbx_strand_id
1 'polypeptide(L)'
;TFTKDGGATSNYQFKKYMEPFSYANPIPTHVNPNGDNGTTDLNVPLMRYAEVLLIKAEAAINLNGAGAGDTELNKIRKRAGLIAKSGMTLADLKRERRNELAGEWADRHRDLVRWGDAQATYAKPLHDFDGAVIWPARNFNPQVHDVWAVPQREIDNSSGVIKQNAGW
;
A
#
# COMPACT_ATOMS: atom_id res chain seq x y z
N THR A 1 -13.29 -12.81 -19.48
CA THR A 1 -13.68 -13.14 -18.09
C THR A 1 -12.43 -13.58 -17.37
N PHE A 2 -12.12 -13.00 -16.21
CA PHE A 2 -10.93 -13.39 -15.43
C PHE A 2 -11.28 -14.65 -14.63
N THR A 3 -10.49 -15.71 -14.78
CA THR A 3 -10.61 -16.92 -13.96
C THR A 3 -9.65 -16.79 -12.79
N LYS A 4 -10.19 -16.80 -11.58
CA LYS A 4 -9.43 -16.75 -10.33
C LYS A 4 -8.48 -17.94 -10.22
N ASP A 5 -7.22 -17.68 -9.86
CA ASP A 5 -6.28 -18.75 -9.52
C ASP A 5 -6.61 -19.38 -8.16
N GLY A 6 -6.29 -20.66 -7.97
CA GLY A 6 -6.60 -21.44 -6.77
C GLY A 6 -6.00 -20.84 -5.48
N GLY A 7 -4.90 -20.08 -5.58
CA GLY A 7 -4.26 -19.39 -4.45
C GLY A 7 -4.83 -18.01 -4.10
N ALA A 8 -5.68 -17.42 -4.96
CA ALA A 8 -6.26 -16.11 -4.68
C ALA A 8 -7.37 -16.22 -3.61
N THR A 9 -7.42 -15.28 -2.67
CA THR A 9 -8.48 -15.24 -1.63
C THR A 9 -9.59 -14.25 -1.96
N SER A 10 -9.36 -13.33 -2.90
CA SER A 10 -10.36 -12.37 -3.41
C SER A 10 -10.42 -12.38 -4.94
N ASN A 11 -11.47 -11.82 -5.52
CA ASN A 11 -11.61 -11.61 -6.96
C ASN A 11 -11.04 -10.26 -7.44
N TYR A 12 -10.32 -9.54 -6.57
CA TYR A 12 -9.64 -8.30 -6.94
C TYR A 12 -8.27 -8.59 -7.56
N GLN A 13 -7.93 -7.79 -8.56
CA GLN A 13 -6.61 -7.79 -9.18
C GLN A 13 -6.16 -6.37 -9.54
N PHE A 14 -4.86 -6.10 -9.41
CA PHE A 14 -4.29 -4.81 -9.79
C PHE A 14 -4.08 -4.74 -11.30
N LYS A 15 -4.94 -3.99 -12.01
CA LYS A 15 -4.80 -3.75 -13.46
C LYS A 15 -3.38 -3.35 -13.87
N LYS A 16 -2.70 -2.55 -13.03
CA LYS A 16 -1.32 -2.09 -13.24
C LYS A 16 -0.33 -3.21 -13.54
N TYR A 17 -0.50 -4.38 -12.93
CA TYR A 17 0.40 -5.52 -13.06
C TYR A 17 -0.09 -6.57 -14.06
N MET A 18 -1.21 -6.31 -14.74
CA MET A 18 -1.85 -7.26 -15.67
C MET A 18 -1.49 -7.05 -17.14
N GLU A 19 -0.68 -6.05 -17.46
CA GLU A 19 -0.27 -5.74 -18.83
C GLU A 19 0.42 -6.94 -19.54
N PRO A 20 1.31 -7.72 -18.89
CA PRO A 20 1.88 -8.95 -19.46
C PRO A 20 0.86 -9.97 -19.95
N PHE A 21 -0.32 -10.01 -19.32
CA PHE A 21 -1.40 -10.92 -19.70
C PHE A 21 -2.22 -10.43 -20.89
N SER A 22 -1.94 -9.22 -21.40
CA SER A 22 -2.64 -8.66 -22.57
C SER A 22 -2.04 -9.11 -23.91
N TYR A 23 -0.82 -9.65 -23.91
CA TYR A 23 -0.16 -10.18 -25.11
C TYR A 23 -0.75 -11.51 -25.57
N ALA A 24 -0.68 -11.79 -26.87
CA ALA A 24 -1.04 -13.09 -27.42
C ALA A 24 0.03 -14.13 -27.02
N ASN A 25 -0.40 -15.26 -26.43
CA ASN A 25 0.48 -16.30 -25.89
C ASN A 25 1.56 -15.73 -24.93
N PRO A 26 1.15 -15.11 -23.81
CA PRO A 26 2.07 -14.37 -22.94
C PRO A 26 3.02 -15.27 -22.14
N ILE A 27 2.79 -16.59 -22.15
CA ILE A 27 3.62 -17.60 -21.50
C ILE A 27 4.50 -18.28 -22.55
N PRO A 28 5.83 -18.41 -22.34
CA PRO A 28 6.60 -17.96 -21.18
C PRO A 28 7.26 -16.57 -21.37
N THR A 29 6.85 -15.82 -22.40
CA THR A 29 7.59 -14.64 -22.91
C THR A 29 7.48 -13.42 -22.00
N HIS A 30 6.29 -13.12 -21.50
CA HIS A 30 5.99 -11.98 -20.63
C HIS A 30 5.61 -12.43 -19.22
N VAL A 31 5.13 -13.67 -19.09
CA VAL A 31 4.68 -14.28 -17.84
C VAL A 31 5.37 -15.63 -17.66
N ASN A 32 6.02 -15.81 -16.52
CA ASN A 32 6.59 -17.10 -16.16
C ASN A 32 5.48 -18.10 -15.78
N PRO A 33 5.47 -19.31 -16.38
CA PRO A 33 4.47 -20.34 -16.06
C PRO A 33 4.63 -20.95 -14.66
N ASN A 34 5.74 -20.70 -13.97
CA ASN A 34 6.01 -21.27 -12.66
C ASN A 34 5.24 -20.52 -11.56
N GLY A 35 4.29 -21.22 -10.91
CA GLY A 35 3.47 -20.68 -9.82
C GLY A 35 4.24 -20.40 -8.52
N ASP A 36 5.42 -20.99 -8.33
CA ASP A 36 6.22 -20.80 -7.11
C ASP A 36 7.06 -19.51 -7.14
N ASN A 37 7.35 -19.01 -8.34
CA ASN A 37 8.17 -17.82 -8.57
C ASN A 37 7.61 -17.04 -9.75
N GLY A 38 6.37 -16.55 -9.60
CA GLY A 38 5.73 -15.72 -10.62
C GLY A 38 6.58 -14.49 -10.93
N THR A 39 7.18 -14.48 -12.12
CA THR A 39 7.96 -13.34 -12.62
C THR A 39 7.27 -12.73 -13.84
N THR A 40 7.33 -11.41 -13.90
CA THR A 40 6.90 -10.58 -15.03
C THR A 40 8.10 -9.77 -15.51
N ASP A 41 8.10 -9.42 -16.79
CA ASP A 41 9.02 -8.46 -17.40
C ASP A 41 8.70 -6.99 -17.05
N LEU A 42 7.66 -6.72 -16.24
CA LEU A 42 7.37 -5.39 -15.71
C LEU A 42 8.43 -4.92 -14.71
N ASN A 43 8.91 -3.69 -14.92
CA ASN A 43 9.71 -2.99 -13.92
C ASN A 43 8.84 -2.52 -12.76
N VAL A 44 9.17 -2.98 -11.55
CA VAL A 44 8.52 -2.53 -10.32
C VAL A 44 9.17 -1.23 -9.85
N PRO A 45 8.45 -0.11 -9.80
CA PRO A 45 9.02 1.16 -9.36
C PRO A 45 9.32 1.12 -7.86
N LEU A 46 10.54 1.51 -7.49
CA LEU A 46 10.91 1.75 -6.08
C LEU A 46 10.44 3.13 -5.60
N MET A 47 10.55 4.14 -6.48
CA MET A 47 10.06 5.49 -6.25
C MET A 47 9.64 6.08 -7.60
N ARG A 48 8.60 6.92 -7.59
CA ARG A 48 8.15 7.63 -8.80
C ARG A 48 7.69 9.04 -8.46
N TYR A 49 7.60 9.87 -9.49
CA TYR A 49 7.32 11.30 -9.31
C TYR A 49 6.00 11.59 -8.57
N ALA A 50 4.95 10.79 -8.75
CA ALA A 50 3.71 11.00 -8.00
C ALA A 50 3.87 10.81 -6.49
N GLU A 51 4.78 9.94 -6.05
CA GLU A 51 5.08 9.81 -4.62
C GLU A 51 5.73 11.08 -4.07
N VAL A 52 6.65 11.70 -4.82
CA VAL A 52 7.24 13.00 -4.46
C VAL A 52 6.18 14.08 -4.36
N LEU A 53 5.22 14.11 -5.29
CA LEU A 53 4.08 15.02 -5.24
C LEU A 53 3.21 14.79 -3.99
N LEU A 54 2.94 13.52 -3.64
CA LEU A 54 2.18 13.17 -2.44
C LEU A 54 2.91 13.56 -1.16
N ILE A 55 4.22 13.32 -1.07
CA ILE A 55 5.05 13.72 0.08
C ILE A 55 5.03 15.25 0.24
N LYS A 56 5.18 16.00 -0.86
CA LYS A 56 5.11 17.46 -0.84
C LYS A 56 3.72 17.96 -0.43
N ALA A 57 2.66 17.39 -0.98
CA ALA A 57 1.29 17.75 -0.61
C ALA A 57 1.01 17.48 0.87
N GLU A 58 1.49 16.36 1.40
CA GLU A 58 1.35 16.00 2.81
C GLU A 58 2.05 17.01 3.72
N ALA A 59 3.31 17.33 3.43
CA ALA A 59 4.06 18.32 4.17
C ALA A 59 3.38 19.70 4.14
N ALA A 60 2.88 20.12 2.97
CA ALA A 60 2.17 21.39 2.81
C ALA A 60 0.86 21.44 3.64
N ILE A 61 0.07 20.36 3.61
CA ILE A 61 -1.18 20.27 4.39
C ILE A 61 -0.91 20.27 5.89
N ASN A 62 0.13 19.56 6.34
CA ASN A 62 0.49 19.53 7.77
C ASN A 62 1.01 20.88 8.26
N LEU A 63 1.70 21.66 7.40
CA LEU A 63 2.24 22.96 7.77
C LEU A 63 1.20 24.09 7.70
N ASN A 64 0.38 24.10 6.65
CA ASN A 64 -0.45 25.25 6.29
C ASN A 64 -1.95 24.94 6.28
N GLY A 65 -2.36 23.70 6.59
CA GLY A 65 -3.75 23.28 6.63
C GLY A 65 -4.34 22.88 5.27
N ALA A 66 -5.66 22.71 5.25
CA ALA A 66 -6.39 22.22 4.08
C ALA A 66 -6.20 23.13 2.86
N GLY A 67 -6.09 22.52 1.67
CA GLY A 67 -5.89 23.22 0.40
C GLY A 67 -4.42 23.53 0.06
N ALA A 68 -3.52 23.51 1.04
CA ALA A 68 -2.11 23.82 0.79
C ALA A 68 -1.41 22.83 -0.17
N GLY A 69 -1.91 21.60 -0.27
CA GLY A 69 -1.41 20.56 -1.18
C GLY A 69 -2.17 20.45 -2.51
N ASP A 70 -3.11 21.35 -2.80
CA ASP A 70 -4.02 21.22 -3.95
C ASP A 70 -3.27 21.18 -5.29
N THR A 71 -2.20 21.97 -5.43
CA THR A 71 -1.42 22.03 -6.67
C THR A 71 -0.83 20.66 -7.03
N GLU A 72 -0.19 20.00 -6.07
CA GLU A 72 0.44 18.69 -6.24
C GLU A 72 -0.59 17.59 -6.43
N LEU A 73 -1.63 17.56 -5.59
CA LEU A 73 -2.69 16.57 -5.68
C LEU A 73 -3.45 16.66 -7.01
N ASN A 74 -3.70 17.87 -7.51
CA ASN A 74 -4.38 18.03 -8.79
C ASN A 74 -3.55 17.59 -10.00
N LYS A 75 -2.22 17.60 -9.92
CA LYS A 75 -1.38 16.98 -10.97
C LYS A 75 -1.66 15.47 -11.08
N ILE A 76 -1.80 14.80 -9.94
CA ILE A 76 -2.11 13.37 -9.87
C ILE A 76 -3.52 13.09 -10.36
N ARG A 77 -4.51 13.84 -9.83
CA ARG A 77 -5.92 13.74 -10.22
C ARG A 77 -6.11 13.94 -11.72
N LYS A 78 -5.52 14.99 -12.30
CA LYS A 78 -5.60 15.27 -13.73
C LYS A 78 -5.04 14.11 -14.57
N ARG A 79 -3.89 13.54 -14.18
CA ARG A 79 -3.31 12.38 -14.88
C ARG A 79 -4.23 11.16 -14.79
N ALA A 80 -4.88 10.95 -13.64
CA ALA A 80 -5.86 9.89 -13.44
C ALA A 80 -7.24 10.15 -14.11
N GLY A 81 -7.41 11.26 -14.84
CA GLY A 81 -8.68 11.61 -15.48
C GLY A 81 -9.74 12.12 -14.48
N LEU A 82 -9.35 12.52 -13.28
CA LEU A 82 -10.23 13.05 -12.25
C LEU A 82 -10.30 14.57 -12.32
N ILE A 83 -11.46 15.11 -11.96
CA ILE A 83 -11.71 16.56 -11.89
C ILE A 83 -10.85 17.18 -10.78
N ALA A 84 -10.30 18.36 -11.02
CA ALA A 84 -9.55 19.10 -10.00
C ALA A 84 -10.43 19.40 -8.78
N LYS A 85 -9.83 19.35 -7.58
CA LYS A 85 -10.48 19.63 -6.30
C LYS A 85 -9.70 20.73 -5.58
N SER A 86 -10.37 21.56 -4.81
CA SER A 86 -9.76 22.55 -3.92
C SER A 86 -10.08 22.26 -2.45
N GLY A 87 -9.29 22.83 -1.54
CA GLY A 87 -9.46 22.68 -0.10
C GLY A 87 -9.23 21.23 0.37
N MET A 88 -8.38 20.46 -0.31
CA MET A 88 -8.15 19.06 0.06
C MET A 88 -7.50 18.97 1.44
N THR A 89 -8.08 18.10 2.26
CA THR A 89 -7.66 17.85 3.64
C THR A 89 -6.62 16.73 3.71
N LEU A 90 -6.09 16.47 4.91
CA LEU A 90 -5.24 15.30 5.14
C LEU A 90 -6.00 13.99 4.83
N ALA A 91 -7.31 13.93 5.07
CA ALA A 91 -8.11 12.75 4.74
C ALA A 91 -8.19 12.52 3.21
N ASP A 92 -8.30 13.59 2.43
CA ASP A 92 -8.24 13.52 0.97
C ASP A 92 -6.88 13.01 0.49
N LEU A 93 -5.79 13.55 1.03
CA LEU A 93 -4.43 13.08 0.75
C LEU A 93 -4.26 11.60 1.09
N LYS A 94 -4.69 11.16 2.29
CA LYS A 94 -4.59 9.75 2.72
C LYS A 94 -5.34 8.81 1.77
N ARG A 95 -6.47 9.26 1.19
CA ARG A 95 -7.24 8.53 0.18
C ARG A 95 -6.55 8.52 -1.18
N GLU A 96 -6.07 9.67 -1.67
CA GLU A 96 -5.34 9.76 -2.93
C GLU A 96 -4.08 8.89 -2.89
N ARG A 97 -3.28 8.98 -1.82
CA ARG A 97 -2.07 8.15 -1.64
C ARG A 97 -2.39 6.65 -1.67
N ARG A 98 -3.48 6.23 -1.01
CA ARG A 98 -3.93 4.82 -1.02
C ARG A 98 -4.25 4.32 -2.42
N ASN A 99 -4.94 5.13 -3.22
CA ASN A 99 -5.39 4.73 -4.55
C ASN A 99 -4.25 4.77 -5.55
N GLU A 100 -3.45 5.83 -5.48
CA GLU A 100 -2.38 6.12 -6.42
C GLU A 100 -1.26 5.06 -6.33
N LEU A 101 -0.86 4.67 -5.12
CA LEU A 101 0.28 3.77 -4.88
C LEU A 101 -0.15 2.33 -4.52
N ALA A 102 -1.39 1.93 -4.83
CA ALA A 102 -1.89 0.61 -4.48
C ALA A 102 -1.08 -0.52 -5.15
N GLY A 103 -0.61 -1.47 -4.35
CA GLY A 103 0.17 -2.62 -4.83
C GLY A 103 1.63 -2.30 -5.18
N GLU A 104 2.12 -1.09 -4.89
CA GLU A 104 3.51 -0.71 -5.11
C GLU A 104 4.37 -0.93 -3.86
N TRP A 105 5.69 -0.72 -3.99
CA TRP A 105 6.63 -0.68 -2.84
C TRP A 105 6.32 0.42 -1.82
N ALA A 106 5.34 1.28 -2.09
CA ALA A 106 4.77 2.19 -1.12
C ALA A 106 4.02 1.42 -0.02
N ASP A 107 4.60 1.42 1.17
CA ASP A 107 4.11 0.62 2.28
C ASP A 107 2.87 1.27 2.93
N ARG A 108 1.68 0.78 2.54
CA ARG A 108 0.40 1.19 3.14
C ARG A 108 0.36 0.94 4.64
N HIS A 109 1.04 -0.10 5.14
CA HIS A 109 1.10 -0.36 6.57
C HIS A 109 1.90 0.73 7.28
N ARG A 110 3.08 1.10 6.78
CA ARG A 110 3.87 2.23 7.32
C ARG A 110 3.10 3.55 7.28
N ASP A 111 2.37 3.82 6.20
CA ASP A 111 1.50 5.00 6.12
C ASP A 111 0.44 5.01 7.23
N LEU A 112 -0.23 3.88 7.47
CA LEU A 112 -1.24 3.77 8.53
C LEU A 112 -0.64 3.91 9.93
N VAL A 113 0.53 3.30 10.17
CA VAL A 113 1.22 3.37 11.46
C VAL A 113 1.66 4.80 11.76
N ARG A 114 2.39 5.46 10.85
CA ARG A 114 2.89 6.83 11.06
C ARG A 114 1.79 7.88 11.20
N TRP A 115 0.60 7.61 10.67
CA TRP A 115 -0.57 8.47 10.83
C TRP A 115 -1.41 8.16 12.07
N GLY A 116 -1.14 7.06 12.79
CA GLY A 116 -1.96 6.59 13.92
C GLY A 116 -3.29 5.95 13.50
N ASP A 117 -3.46 5.63 12.22
CA ASP A 117 -4.71 5.09 11.67
C ASP A 117 -4.77 3.55 11.67
N ALA A 118 -3.66 2.88 11.98
CA ALA A 118 -3.50 1.43 11.83
C ALA A 118 -4.53 0.63 12.65
N GLN A 119 -4.68 0.92 13.94
CA GLN A 119 -5.62 0.21 14.82
C GLN A 119 -7.06 0.30 14.30
N ALA A 120 -7.55 1.51 14.05
CA ALA A 120 -8.90 1.74 13.55
C ALA A 120 -9.14 1.13 12.16
N THR A 121 -8.10 1.11 11.31
CA THR A 121 -8.19 0.51 9.98
C THR A 121 -8.22 -1.01 10.03
N TYR A 122 -7.40 -1.63 10.89
CA TYR A 122 -7.28 -3.08 10.99
C TYR A 122 -8.40 -3.74 11.80
N ALA A 123 -9.08 -2.98 12.65
CA ALA A 123 -10.31 -3.41 13.32
C ALA A 123 -11.52 -3.62 12.37
N LYS A 124 -11.37 -3.35 11.07
CA LYS A 124 -12.42 -3.56 10.07
C LYS A 124 -12.15 -4.85 9.28
N PRO A 125 -13.18 -5.68 9.02
CA PRO A 125 -13.04 -6.84 8.14
C PRO A 125 -12.78 -6.42 6.69
N LEU A 126 -12.13 -7.29 5.92
CA LEU A 126 -11.92 -7.13 4.48
C LEU A 126 -12.95 -7.96 3.73
N HIS A 127 -13.43 -7.40 2.62
CA HIS A 127 -14.52 -7.97 1.85
C HIS A 127 -14.08 -8.23 0.41
N ASP A 128 -14.70 -9.21 -0.23
CA ASP A 128 -14.60 -9.43 -1.68
C ASP A 128 -15.56 -8.52 -2.45
N PHE A 129 -15.55 -8.61 -3.78
CA PHE A 129 -16.35 -7.76 -4.67
C PHE A 129 -17.86 -7.87 -4.47
N ASP A 130 -18.34 -9.01 -3.99
CA ASP A 130 -19.75 -9.31 -3.69
C ASP A 130 -20.15 -8.87 -2.26
N GLY A 131 -19.21 -8.32 -1.50
CA GLY A 131 -19.41 -7.92 -0.11
C GLY A 131 -19.24 -9.04 0.90
N ALA A 132 -18.84 -10.25 0.50
CA ALA A 132 -18.54 -11.33 1.43
C ALA A 132 -17.27 -11.00 2.23
N VAL A 133 -17.29 -11.25 3.55
CA VAL A 133 -16.10 -11.09 4.40
C VAL A 133 -15.12 -12.22 4.09
N ILE A 134 -13.94 -11.88 3.60
CA ILE A 134 -12.86 -12.84 3.28
C ILE A 134 -11.75 -12.87 4.33
N TRP A 135 -11.58 -11.76 5.06
CA TRP A 135 -10.66 -11.68 6.18
C TRP A 135 -11.34 -11.00 7.36
N PRO A 136 -11.33 -11.61 8.56
CA PRO A 136 -11.91 -10.98 9.74
C PRO A 136 -11.14 -9.72 10.14
N ALA A 137 -11.76 -8.93 11.01
CA ALA A 137 -11.08 -7.83 11.68
C ALA A 137 -9.82 -8.36 12.41
N ARG A 138 -8.75 -7.57 12.37
CA ARG A 138 -7.48 -7.89 13.00
C ARG A 138 -7.31 -7.07 14.27
N ASN A 139 -6.70 -7.69 15.28
CA ASN A 139 -6.32 -6.98 16.49
C ASN A 139 -4.95 -6.32 16.29
N PHE A 140 -4.90 -5.00 16.35
CA PHE A 140 -3.67 -4.23 16.27
C PHE A 140 -3.48 -3.41 17.53
N ASN A 141 -2.35 -3.62 18.21
CA ASN A 141 -1.96 -2.89 19.41
C ASN A 141 -0.81 -1.92 19.05
N PRO A 142 -1.04 -0.61 18.96
CA PRO A 142 0.01 0.37 18.66
C PRO A 142 1.19 0.33 19.64
N GLN A 143 0.98 -0.13 20.88
CA GLN A 143 2.06 -0.23 21.88
C GLN A 143 3.10 -1.32 21.57
N VAL A 144 2.81 -2.20 20.60
CA VAL A 144 3.66 -3.35 20.27
C VAL A 144 3.88 -3.45 18.77
N HIS A 145 2.80 -3.29 17.98
CA HIS A 145 2.79 -3.57 16.55
C HIS A 145 3.17 -2.38 15.65
N ASP A 146 3.51 -1.21 16.22
CA ASP A 146 4.05 -0.09 15.45
C ASP A 146 5.49 -0.36 14.95
N VAL A 147 6.18 -1.30 15.58
CA VAL A 147 7.53 -1.75 15.23
C VAL A 147 7.60 -3.27 15.17
N TRP A 148 8.51 -3.79 14.35
CA TRP A 148 8.74 -5.23 14.30
C TRP A 148 9.52 -5.68 15.54
N ALA A 149 9.24 -6.90 16.02
CA ALA A 149 10.05 -7.50 17.06
C ALA A 149 11.52 -7.58 16.61
N VAL A 150 12.43 -7.23 17.50
CA VAL A 150 13.83 -7.57 17.31
C VAL A 150 13.94 -9.10 17.34
N PRO A 151 14.54 -9.76 16.34
CA PRO A 151 14.69 -11.21 16.36
C PRO A 151 15.46 -11.66 17.59
N GLN A 152 14.92 -12.65 18.33
CA GLN A 152 15.51 -13.11 19.60
C GLN A 152 16.98 -13.51 19.46
N ARG A 153 17.34 -14.13 18.34
CA ARG A 153 18.73 -14.52 18.04
C ARG A 153 19.69 -13.33 18.05
N GLU A 154 19.26 -12.15 17.60
CA GLU A 154 20.11 -10.94 17.60
C GLU A 154 20.34 -10.42 19.03
N ILE A 155 19.32 -10.51 19.89
CA ILE A 155 19.44 -10.19 21.32
C ILE A 155 20.44 -11.13 21.99
N ASP A 156 20.27 -12.44 21.77
CA ASP A 156 21.12 -13.48 22.34
C ASP A 156 22.58 -13.34 21.87
N ASN A 157 22.80 -13.17 20.56
CA ASN A 157 24.12 -12.99 19.95
C ASN A 157 24.83 -11.73 20.49
N SER A 158 24.08 -10.67 20.77
CA SER A 158 24.61 -9.43 21.32
C SER A 158 24.89 -9.49 22.82
N SER A 159 24.63 -10.62 23.48
CA SER A 159 24.70 -10.76 24.94
C SER A 159 23.87 -9.71 25.69
N GLY A 160 22.70 -9.35 25.13
CA GLY A 160 21.78 -8.38 25.74
C GLY A 160 22.13 -6.90 25.53
N VAL A 161 23.12 -6.58 24.67
CA VAL A 161 23.38 -5.20 24.24
C VAL A 161 22.24 -4.68 23.38
N ILE A 162 21.78 -5.48 22.42
CA ILE A 162 20.54 -5.23 21.68
C ILE A 162 19.39 -5.61 22.61
N LYS A 163 18.49 -4.66 22.85
CA LYS A 163 17.28 -4.86 23.66
C LYS A 163 16.06 -4.94 22.76
N GLN A 164 15.05 -5.64 23.26
CA GLN A 164 13.75 -5.68 22.61
C GLN A 164 13.08 -4.30 22.64
N ASN A 165 12.21 -4.04 21.65
CA ASN A 165 11.33 -2.89 21.60
C ASN A 165 10.33 -2.92 22.77
N ALA A 166 9.89 -1.74 23.23
CA ALA A 166 8.90 -1.66 24.29
C ALA A 166 7.61 -2.45 23.92
N GLY A 167 7.09 -3.23 24.87
CA GLY A 167 5.82 -3.96 24.72
C GLY A 167 5.91 -5.39 24.17
N TRP A 168 7.09 -5.83 23.72
CA TRP A 168 7.40 -7.21 23.33
C TRP A 168 8.09 -7.97 24.46
#